data_AF-A0A1I2HNC7-F1
#
_entry.id   AF-A0A1I2HNC7-F1
#
_cell.length_a   1.000
_cell.length_b   1.000
_cell.length_c   1.000
_cell.angle_alpha   90.00
_cell.angle_beta   90.00
_cell.angle_gamma   90.00
#
_symmetry.space_group_name_H-M   'P 1'
#
loop_
_entity.id
_entity.type
_entity.pdbx_description
1 polymer ?
#
loop_
_entity_poly.entity_id
_entity_poly.type
_entity_poly.pdbx_seq_one_letter_code
_entity_poly.pdbx_strand_id
1 'polypeptide(L)'
;MSDEQAVPATARIDIDYVGPVENATRLLSRRLGWDFNVAGKKRSEVIVSLRHEQQDSVTILRDIGTQCGQRCDVHVEVVEGGKSSVALSYRD
;
A
#
# COMPACT_ATOMS: atom_id res chain seq x y z
N MET A 1 9.40 27.25 0.42
CA MET A 1 8.89 25.99 -0.14
C MET A 1 9.18 24.95 0.91
N SER A 2 8.15 24.49 1.62
CA SER A 2 8.33 23.56 2.74
C SER A 2 8.66 22.18 2.19
N ASP A 3 9.77 21.60 2.63
CA ASP A 3 10.13 20.22 2.32
C ASP A 3 9.03 19.30 2.86
N GLU A 4 8.23 18.73 1.97
CA GLU A 4 7.30 17.65 2.29
C GLU A 4 8.13 16.40 2.56
N GLN A 5 8.64 16.29 3.79
CA GLN A 5 9.45 15.17 4.24
C GLN A 5 8.63 13.88 4.12
N ALA A 6 9.13 12.94 3.31
CA ALA A 6 8.55 11.62 3.18
C ALA A 6 8.43 10.97 4.56
N VAL A 7 7.24 10.44 4.87
CA VAL A 7 7.01 9.81 6.16
C VAL A 7 7.76 8.48 6.17
N PRO A 8 8.55 8.18 7.22
CA PRO A 8 9.27 6.92 7.29
C PRO A 8 8.30 5.73 7.27
N ALA A 9 8.71 4.60 6.69
CA ALA A 9 7.90 3.37 6.61
C ALA A 9 7.39 2.87 7.97
N THR A 10 8.00 3.33 9.07
CA THR A 10 7.61 3.05 10.45
C THR A 10 6.47 3.93 10.97
N ALA A 11 5.87 4.79 10.12
CA ALA A 11 4.74 5.61 10.51
C ALA A 11 3.59 4.76 11.08
N ARG A 12 3.05 5.25 12.20
CA ARG A 12 1.88 4.70 12.86
C ARG A 12 0.62 5.22 12.19
N ILE A 13 -0.21 4.32 11.69
CA ILE A 13 -1.37 4.63 10.87
C ILE A 13 -2.60 3.96 11.47
N ASP A 14 -3.66 4.75 11.61
CA ASP A 14 -5.01 4.27 11.87
C ASP A 14 -5.73 4.11 10.52
N ILE A 15 -6.34 2.95 10.31
CA ILE A 15 -7.12 2.65 9.10
C ILE A 15 -8.29 1.71 9.44
N ASP A 16 -9.49 2.15 9.07
CA ASP A 16 -10.70 1.33 9.00
C ASP A 16 -11.24 1.42 7.57
N TYR A 17 -11.09 0.33 6.81
CA TYR A 17 -11.40 0.30 5.39
C TYR A 17 -11.84 -1.08 4.94
N VAL A 18 -12.92 -1.14 4.17
CA VAL A 18 -13.33 -2.34 3.44
C VAL A 18 -13.64 -1.97 2.00
N GLY A 19 -13.00 -2.63 1.04
CA GLY A 19 -13.21 -2.34 -0.37
C GLY A 19 -12.07 -2.81 -1.29
N PRO A 20 -12.00 -2.30 -2.53
CA PRO A 20 -10.97 -2.65 -3.50
C PRO A 20 -9.54 -2.45 -2.96
N VAL A 21 -8.67 -3.41 -3.24
CA VAL A 21 -7.27 -3.43 -2.82
C VAL A 21 -6.49 -2.23 -3.37
N GLU A 22 -6.71 -1.85 -4.63
CA GLU A 22 -6.07 -0.69 -5.26
C GLU A 22 -6.34 0.59 -4.49
N ASN A 23 -7.57 0.75 -4.00
CA ASN A 23 -7.98 1.92 -3.23
C ASN A 23 -7.33 1.90 -1.84
N ALA A 24 -7.28 0.75 -1.18
CA ALA A 24 -6.59 0.61 0.11
C ALA A 24 -5.09 0.97 -0.02
N THR A 25 -4.40 0.39 -1.00
CA THR A 25 -2.97 0.64 -1.23
C THR A 25 -2.70 2.09 -1.62
N ARG A 26 -3.58 2.70 -2.44
CA ARG A 26 -3.49 4.11 -2.81
C ARG A 26 -3.73 5.06 -1.64
N LEU A 27 -4.68 4.74 -0.75
CA LEU A 27 -4.90 5.51 0.47
C LEU A 27 -3.65 5.50 1.35
N LEU A 28 -3.04 4.33 1.50
CA LEU A 28 -1.84 4.17 2.31
C LEU A 28 -0.62 4.89 1.70
N SER A 29 -0.39 4.74 0.39
CA SER A 29 0.72 5.41 -0.30
C SER A 29 0.63 6.93 -0.20
N ARG A 30 -0.57 7.50 -0.37
CA ARG A 30 -0.82 8.95 -0.20
C ARG A 30 -0.48 9.43 1.20
N ARG A 31 -0.83 8.65 2.23
CA ARG A 31 -0.55 9.01 3.64
C ARG A 31 0.95 8.97 3.96
N LEU A 32 1.70 8.13 3.25
CA LEU A 32 3.16 8.01 3.40
C LEU A 32 3.94 8.99 2.51
N GLY A 33 3.27 9.66 1.57
CA GLY A 33 3.92 10.47 0.55
C GLY A 33 4.67 9.63 -0.50
N TRP A 34 4.27 8.38 -0.70
CA TRP A 34 4.89 7.42 -1.60
C TRP A 34 4.15 7.35 -2.93
N ASP A 35 4.89 7.06 -4.00
CA ASP A 35 4.30 6.82 -5.31
C ASP A 35 3.56 5.47 -5.33
N PHE A 36 2.52 5.36 -6.16
CA PHE A 36 1.72 4.14 -6.28
C PHE A 36 1.59 3.71 -7.73
N ASN A 37 2.08 2.51 -8.02
CA ASN A 37 2.04 1.89 -9.34
C ASN A 37 1.17 0.64 -9.33
N VAL A 38 0.44 0.41 -10.42
CA VAL A 38 -0.36 -0.80 -10.63
C VAL A 38 0.11 -1.49 -11.90
N ALA A 39 0.34 -2.81 -11.81
CA ALA A 39 0.78 -3.64 -12.92
C ALA A 39 -0.09 -4.91 -13.04
N GLY A 40 -0.01 -5.57 -14.20
CA GLY A 40 -0.79 -6.76 -14.49
C GLY A 40 -2.24 -6.49 -14.88
N LYS A 41 -2.98 -7.54 -15.24
CA LYS A 41 -4.36 -7.44 -15.71
C LYS A 41 -5.35 -7.75 -14.58
N LYS A 42 -6.10 -6.74 -14.14
CA LYS A 42 -7.22 -6.90 -13.21
C LYS A 42 -8.38 -7.67 -13.87
N ARG A 43 -8.57 -8.93 -13.49
CA ARG A 43 -9.69 -9.77 -13.98
C ARG A 43 -10.97 -9.60 -13.16
N SER A 44 -10.83 -9.36 -11.86
CA SER A 44 -11.92 -9.12 -10.93
C SER A 44 -11.46 -8.25 -9.77
N GLU A 45 -12.40 -7.69 -9.01
CA GLU A 45 -12.07 -6.95 -7.80
C GLU A 45 -11.47 -7.87 -6.74
N VAL A 46 -10.39 -7.40 -6.12
CA VAL A 46 -9.84 -7.98 -4.90
C VAL A 46 -10.25 -7.06 -3.77
N ILE A 47 -11.10 -7.57 -2.87
CA ILE A 47 -11.58 -6.84 -1.71
C ILE A 47 -10.69 -7.18 -0.51
N VAL A 48 -10.30 -6.14 0.23
CA VAL A 48 -9.59 -6.25 1.51
C VAL A 48 -10.40 -5.60 2.63
N SER A 49 -10.17 -6.06 3.85
CA SER A 49 -10.72 -5.51 5.09
C SER A 49 -9.57 -5.18 6.03
N LEU A 50 -9.41 -3.91 6.35
CA LEU A 50 -8.34 -3.39 7.20
C LEU A 50 -8.96 -2.73 8.42
N ARG A 51 -8.54 -3.17 9.61
CA ARG A 51 -8.91 -2.57 10.90
C ARG A 51 -7.68 -2.54 11.77
N HIS A 52 -6.96 -1.43 11.71
CA HIS A 52 -5.70 -1.25 12.42
C HIS A 52 -5.69 0.11 13.13
N GLU A 53 -5.19 0.11 14.36
CA GLU A 53 -4.94 1.31 15.16
C GLU A 53 -3.45 1.37 15.49
N GLN A 54 -2.82 2.53 15.25
CA GLN A 54 -1.41 2.78 15.51
C GLN A 54 -0.48 1.69 14.95
N GLN A 55 -0.81 1.15 13.77
CA GLN A 55 -0.02 0.08 13.16
C GLN A 55 1.03 0.66 12.22
N ASP A 56 2.21 0.04 12.16
CA ASP A 56 3.21 0.41 11.17
C ASP A 56 2.74 0.09 9.75
N SER A 57 3.09 0.97 8.81
CA SER A 57 2.62 0.85 7.42
C SER A 57 3.06 -0.44 6.71
N VAL A 58 4.23 -0.99 7.06
CA VAL A 58 4.74 -2.23 6.49
C VAL A 58 3.86 -3.42 6.91
N THR A 59 3.41 -3.46 8.15
CA THR A 59 2.46 -4.48 8.63
C THR A 59 1.11 -4.35 7.94
N ILE A 60 0.60 -3.14 7.73
CA ILE A 60 -0.66 -2.93 6.98
C ILE A 60 -0.49 -3.41 5.53
N LEU A 61 0.62 -3.07 4.86
CA LEU A 61 0.92 -3.55 3.49
C LEU A 61 1.04 -5.08 3.43
N ARG A 62 1.62 -5.71 4.46
CA ARG A 62 1.69 -7.17 4.56
C ARG A 62 0.33 -7.81 4.73
N ASP A 63 -0.57 -7.21 5.52
CA ASP A 63 -1.96 -7.66 5.65
C ASP A 63 -2.69 -7.59 4.29
N ILE A 64 -2.54 -6.46 3.57
CA ILE A 64 -3.06 -6.31 2.21
C ILE A 64 -2.54 -7.43 1.29
N GLY A 65 -1.22 -7.68 1.28
CA GLY A 65 -0.62 -8.76 0.48
C GLY A 65 -1.12 -10.16 0.88
N THR A 66 -1.37 -10.39 2.17
CA THR A 66 -1.93 -11.65 2.67
C THR A 66 -3.36 -11.86 2.17
N GLN A 67 -4.19 -10.82 2.20
CA GLN A 67 -5.58 -10.87 1.72
C GLN A 67 -5.70 -10.93 0.18
N CYS A 68 -4.71 -10.38 -0.54
CA CYS A 68 -4.54 -10.58 -1.98
C CYS A 68 -4.46 -12.08 -2.33
N GLY A 69 -3.79 -12.88 -1.49
CA GLY A 69 -3.58 -14.30 -1.71
C GLY A 69 -2.84 -14.56 -3.03
N GLN A 70 -3.41 -15.39 -3.90
CA GLN A 70 -2.83 -15.71 -5.21
C GLN A 70 -3.25 -14.74 -6.33
N ARG A 71 -3.99 -13.67 -6.02
CA ARG A 71 -4.57 -12.77 -7.04
C ARG A 71 -3.71 -11.54 -7.32
N CYS A 72 -2.92 -11.11 -6.34
CA CYS A 72 -2.05 -9.96 -6.47
C CYS A 72 -0.86 -10.05 -5.51
N ASP A 73 0.15 -9.24 -5.79
CA ASP A 73 1.29 -8.99 -4.92
C ASP A 73 1.39 -7.50 -4.59
N VAL A 74 1.88 -7.20 -3.39
CA VAL A 74 2.21 -5.85 -2.96
C VAL A 74 3.71 -5.79 -2.70
N HIS A 75 4.41 -4.90 -3.42
CA HIS A 75 5.84 -4.70 -3.31
C HIS A 75 6.14 -3.27 -2.85
N VAL A 76 7.11 -3.12 -1.96
CA VAL A 76 7.66 -1.82 -1.57
C VAL A 76 9.01 -1.68 -2.26
N GLU A 77 9.16 -0.63 -3.06
CA GLU A 77 10.43 -0.30 -3.70
C GLU A 77 11.02 0.89 -2.95
N VAL A 78 12.14 0.64 -2.26
CA VAL A 78 12.89 1.70 -1.59
C VAL A 78 13.88 2.28 -2.59
N VAL A 79 13.66 3.51 -3.01
CA VAL A 79 14.60 4.24 -3.86
C VAL A 79 15.58 4.98 -2.96
N GLU A 80 16.86 4.59 -3.01
CA GLU A 80 17.93 5.26 -2.28
C GLU A 80 18.05 6.72 -2.77
N GLY A 81 17.94 7.68 -1.85
CA GLY A 81 17.96 9.12 -2.17
C GLY A 81 16.67 9.69 -2.79
N GLY A 82 15.57 8.92 -2.83
CA GLY A 82 14.29 9.33 -3.42
C GLY A 82 13.05 8.99 -2.56
N LYS A 83 11.86 9.23 -3.11
CA LYS A 83 10.60 8.79 -2.50
C LYS A 83 10.45 7.28 -2.67
N SER A 84 10.06 6.57 -1.61
CA SER A 84 9.69 5.16 -1.72
C SER A 84 8.42 5.01 -2.57
N SER A 85 8.25 3.87 -3.21
CA SER A 85 7.07 3.54 -4.00
C SER A 85 6.41 2.25 -3.50
N VAL A 86 5.11 2.11 -3.73
CA VAL A 86 4.39 0.83 -3.61
C VAL A 86 3.91 0.41 -4.99
N ALA A 87 4.20 -0.84 -5.35
CA ALA A 87 3.65 -1.47 -6.54
C ALA A 87 2.63 -2.54 -6.14
N LEU A 88 1.45 -2.49 -6.77
CA LEU A 88 0.46 -3.57 -6.72
C LEU A 88 0.47 -4.29 -8.08
N SER A 89 0.76 -5.59 -8.07
CA SER A 89 0.83 -6.39 -9.30
C SER A 89 -0.24 -7.47 -9.27
N TYR A 90 -1.17 -7.46 -10.22
CA TYR A 90 -2.11 -8.57 -10.41
C TYR A 90 -1.40 -9.78 -11.04
N ARG A 91 -1.70 -10.98 -10.54
CA ARG A 91 -1.21 -12.24 -11.12
C ARG A 91 -2.14 -12.72 -12.24
N ASP A 92 -1.57 -13.41 -13.23
CA ASP A 92 -2.27 -13.87 -14.43
C ASP A 92 -3.27 -15.02 -14.23
#